data_AF-A0A6P2C2Y6-F1
#
_entry.id   AF-A0A6P2C2Y6-F1
#
_cell.length_a   1.000
_cell.length_b   1.000
_cell.length_c   1.000
_cell.angle_alpha   90.00
_cell.angle_beta   90.00
_cell.angle_gamma   90.00
#
_symmetry.space_group_name_H-M   'P 1'
#
loop_
_entity.id
_entity.type
_entity.pdbx_description
1 polymer ?
#
loop_
_entity_poly.entity_id
_entity_poly.type
_entity_poly.pdbx_seq_one_letter_code
_entity_poly.pdbx_strand_id
1 'polypeptide(L)'
;MGNDELALTRRSLHGVAELVLAGPQYRATGRLRLGVVPGGFATTLMPRLRVDGSGVSDSEGATAAIHGRTPRELGAELGVAAGRPEGAYEGGSGVEPDETLAVDPGQAGLILEALALGHDALVAFAAGESPVLWPEHFDVAIRVHEMNFGVSPGDGFIEEPYAYVGVASPPAGEFWNAPFGAAVPLRDLPDALAVAGFFTEGRERAG
;
A
#
# COMPACT_ATOMS: atom_id res chain seq x y z
N MET A 1 -6.29 -22.64 -2.70
CA MET A 1 -6.61 -21.74 -3.83
C MET A 1 -6.51 -20.26 -3.45
N GLY A 2 -6.60 -19.84 -2.17
CA GLY A 2 -6.61 -18.41 -1.81
C GLY A 2 -5.26 -17.64 -1.83
N ASN A 3 -4.15 -18.21 -1.35
CA ASN A 3 -2.92 -17.42 -1.17
C ASN A 3 -2.23 -17.03 -2.49
N ASP A 4 -2.24 -17.90 -3.49
CA ASP A 4 -1.62 -17.61 -4.80
C ASP A 4 -2.39 -16.50 -5.54
N GLU A 5 -3.72 -16.51 -5.48
CA GLU A 5 -4.57 -15.46 -6.07
C GLU A 5 -4.40 -14.12 -5.35
N LEU A 6 -4.29 -14.15 -4.01
CA LEU A 6 -4.01 -12.96 -3.21
C LEU A 6 -2.65 -12.36 -3.59
N ALA A 7 -1.60 -13.19 -3.66
CA ALA A 7 -0.25 -12.75 -4.00
C ALA A 7 -0.17 -12.15 -5.41
N LEU A 8 -0.83 -12.78 -6.39
CA LEU A 8 -0.88 -12.29 -7.77
C LEU A 8 -1.66 -10.97 -7.88
N THR A 9 -2.81 -10.88 -7.23
CA THR A 9 -3.63 -9.65 -7.20
C THR A 9 -2.88 -8.51 -6.52
N ARG A 10 -2.23 -8.79 -5.38
CA ARG A 10 -1.40 -7.83 -4.67
C ARG A 10 -0.26 -7.30 -5.54
N ARG A 11 0.50 -8.18 -6.19
CA ARG A 11 1.59 -7.78 -7.09
C ARG A 11 1.07 -6.89 -8.22
N SER A 12 -0.08 -7.23 -8.79
CA SER A 12 -0.70 -6.42 -9.85
C SER A 12 -1.14 -5.04 -9.36
N LEU A 13 -1.80 -4.95 -8.19
CA LEU A 13 -2.21 -3.68 -7.60
C LEU A 13 -1.01 -2.83 -7.16
N HIS A 14 0.05 -3.45 -6.65
CA HIS A 14 1.32 -2.79 -6.36
C HIS A 14 1.93 -2.22 -7.65
N GLY A 15 1.95 -2.99 -8.74
CA GLY A 15 2.38 -2.52 -10.05
C GLY A 15 1.57 -1.32 -10.54
N VAL A 16 0.25 -1.30 -10.34
CA VAL A 16 -0.59 -0.13 -10.67
C VAL A 16 -0.25 1.08 -9.80
N ALA A 17 -0.12 0.89 -8.47
CA ALA A 17 0.25 1.95 -7.54
C ALA A 17 1.60 2.58 -7.91
N GLU A 18 2.57 1.76 -8.30
CA GLU A 18 3.91 2.20 -8.65
C GLU A 18 4.01 2.80 -10.07
N LEU A 19 3.61 2.04 -11.09
CA LEU A 19 3.88 2.39 -12.49
C LEU A 19 2.81 3.33 -13.07
N VAL A 20 1.55 3.23 -12.63
CA VAL A 20 0.43 3.99 -13.22
C VAL A 20 0.09 5.23 -12.38
N LEU A 21 0.27 5.19 -11.06
CA LEU A 21 -0.03 6.32 -10.18
C LEU A 21 1.24 7.07 -9.74
N ALA A 22 2.09 6.44 -8.93
CA ALA A 22 3.22 7.12 -8.29
C ALA A 22 4.28 7.60 -9.27
N GLY A 23 4.62 6.79 -10.28
CA GLY A 23 5.59 7.16 -11.30
C GLY A 23 5.19 8.43 -12.07
N PRO A 24 3.98 8.49 -12.66
CA PRO A 24 3.48 9.72 -13.28
C PRO A 24 3.42 10.91 -12.33
N GLN A 25 2.95 10.71 -11.09
CA GLN A 25 2.94 11.77 -10.07
C GLN A 25 4.34 12.28 -9.75
N TYR A 26 5.31 11.38 -9.61
CA TYR A 26 6.69 11.71 -9.30
C TYR A 26 7.35 12.50 -10.43
N ARG A 27 7.17 12.09 -11.68
CA ARG A 27 7.64 12.86 -12.84
C ARG A 27 7.04 14.26 -12.90
N ALA A 28 5.78 14.41 -12.52
CA ALA A 28 5.09 15.70 -12.56
C ALA A 28 5.42 16.62 -11.35
N THR A 29 5.71 16.05 -10.18
CA THR A 29 5.70 16.82 -8.92
C THR A 29 6.93 16.60 -8.02
N GLY A 30 7.75 15.58 -8.30
CA GLY A 30 8.83 15.14 -7.44
C GLY A 30 8.38 14.48 -6.12
N ARG A 31 7.08 14.10 -5.99
CA ARG A 31 6.52 13.51 -4.77
C ARG A 31 5.91 12.13 -5.04
N LEU A 32 6.20 11.17 -4.16
CA LEU A 32 5.76 9.76 -4.27
C LEU A 32 4.48 9.42 -3.52
N ARG A 33 4.00 10.31 -2.65
CA ARG A 33 2.97 9.99 -1.66
C ARG A 33 1.63 9.71 -2.34
N LEU A 34 1.09 8.52 -2.13
CA LEU A 34 -0.29 8.16 -2.48
C LEU A 34 -1.18 8.23 -1.24
N GLY A 35 -2.49 8.31 -1.45
CA GLY A 35 -3.48 8.33 -0.39
C GLY A 35 -4.40 7.13 -0.48
N VAL A 36 -4.76 6.56 0.67
CA VAL A 36 -5.89 5.62 0.78
C VAL A 36 -7.19 6.43 0.70
N VAL A 37 -8.16 5.91 -0.04
CA VAL A 37 -9.47 6.55 -0.27
C VAL A 37 -10.57 5.48 -0.22
N PRO A 38 -11.86 5.83 -0.04
CA PRO A 38 -12.91 4.83 0.11
C PRO A 38 -12.97 3.81 -1.05
N GLY A 39 -12.69 2.54 -0.80
CA GLY A 39 -12.69 1.50 -1.86
C GLY A 39 -11.42 1.47 -2.74
N GLY A 40 -10.34 2.17 -2.38
CA GLY A 40 -9.12 2.14 -3.16
C GLY A 40 -7.99 3.06 -2.69
N PHE A 41 -7.18 3.50 -3.63
CA PHE A 41 -6.07 4.43 -3.40
C PHE A 41 -5.89 5.38 -4.59
N ALA A 42 -5.28 6.53 -4.36
CA ALA A 42 -5.18 7.58 -5.36
C ALA A 42 -3.86 8.35 -5.26
N THR A 43 -3.51 9.00 -6.36
CA THR A 43 -2.54 10.11 -6.35
C THR A 43 -3.04 11.23 -5.44
N THR A 44 -2.15 11.84 -4.68
CA THR A 44 -2.46 13.01 -3.83
C THR A 44 -2.27 14.33 -4.56
N LEU A 45 -1.55 14.31 -5.69
CA LEU A 45 -1.26 15.46 -6.54
C LEU A 45 -1.65 15.14 -8.00
N MET A 46 -1.07 15.85 -8.97
CA MET A 46 -1.27 15.58 -10.39
C MET A 46 -0.32 14.47 -10.89
N PRO A 47 -0.75 13.67 -11.88
CA PRO A 47 -2.10 13.59 -12.45
C PRO A 47 -3.09 12.96 -11.45
N ARG A 48 -4.36 13.39 -11.46
CA ARG A 48 -5.38 12.84 -10.55
C ARG A 48 -5.90 11.50 -11.08
N LEU A 49 -5.36 10.43 -10.54
CA LEU A 49 -5.74 9.05 -10.83
C LEU A 49 -6.15 8.32 -9.56
N ARG A 50 -7.11 7.40 -9.69
CA ARG A 50 -7.66 6.62 -8.59
C ARG A 50 -7.84 5.17 -9.00
N VAL A 51 -7.38 4.25 -8.16
CA VAL A 51 -7.84 2.86 -8.17
C VAL A 51 -9.13 2.77 -7.38
N ASP A 52 -10.12 2.06 -7.92
CA ASP A 52 -11.36 1.70 -7.25
C ASP A 52 -11.66 0.23 -7.56
N GLY A 53 -11.55 -0.62 -6.54
CA GLY A 53 -11.65 -2.07 -6.69
C GLY A 53 -10.65 -2.63 -7.71
N SER A 54 -11.17 -3.02 -8.88
CA SER A 54 -10.40 -3.64 -9.98
C SER A 54 -10.22 -2.72 -11.21
N GLY A 55 -10.53 -1.42 -11.07
CA GLY A 55 -10.37 -0.43 -12.13
C GLY A 55 -9.50 0.75 -11.71
N VAL A 56 -9.06 1.52 -12.70
CA VAL A 56 -8.38 2.81 -12.53
C VAL A 56 -9.18 3.87 -13.27
N SER A 57 -9.38 5.03 -12.65
CA SER A 57 -10.05 6.17 -13.25
C SER A 57 -9.24 7.45 -13.14
N ASP A 58 -9.48 8.37 -14.08
CA ASP A 58 -8.97 9.74 -14.04
C ASP A 58 -10.02 10.73 -13.48
N SER A 59 -9.63 12.00 -13.34
CA SER A 59 -10.55 13.04 -12.88
C SER A 59 -11.59 13.51 -13.91
N GLU A 60 -11.49 13.06 -15.16
CA GLU A 60 -12.44 13.38 -16.24
C GLU A 60 -13.51 12.28 -16.38
N GLY A 61 -13.36 11.16 -15.66
CA GLY A 61 -14.32 10.06 -15.58
C GLY A 61 -13.98 8.88 -16.49
N ALA A 62 -12.85 8.91 -17.21
CA ALA A 62 -12.37 7.74 -17.93
C ALA A 62 -12.07 6.63 -16.92
N THR A 63 -12.46 5.39 -17.23
CA THR A 63 -12.28 4.24 -16.33
C THR A 63 -11.79 3.04 -17.15
N ALA A 64 -10.67 2.47 -16.73
CA ALA A 64 -10.03 1.30 -17.34
C ALA A 64 -10.00 0.13 -16.35
N ALA A 65 -10.40 -1.06 -16.80
CA ALA A 65 -10.25 -2.29 -16.01
C ALA A 65 -8.76 -2.70 -15.92
N ILE A 66 -8.30 -3.18 -14.76
CA ILE A 66 -6.90 -3.57 -14.56
C ILE A 66 -6.63 -4.97 -15.13
N HIS A 67 -7.53 -5.93 -14.90
CA HIS A 67 -7.33 -7.32 -15.28
C HIS A 67 -7.15 -7.49 -16.79
N GLY A 68 -6.11 -8.21 -17.19
CA GLY A 68 -5.79 -8.49 -18.58
C GLY A 68 -5.14 -7.33 -19.33
N ARG A 69 -4.82 -6.22 -18.65
CA ARG A 69 -4.15 -5.05 -19.23
C ARG A 69 -2.71 -4.96 -18.74
N THR A 70 -1.85 -4.30 -19.51
CA THR A 70 -0.51 -3.92 -19.08
C THR A 70 -0.50 -2.52 -18.43
N PRO A 71 0.47 -2.19 -17.57
CA PRO A 71 0.64 -0.82 -17.08
C PRO A 71 0.74 0.21 -18.21
N ARG A 72 1.44 -0.11 -19.31
CA ARG A 72 1.57 0.77 -20.48
C ARG A 72 0.22 1.05 -21.14
N GLU A 73 -0.62 0.04 -21.32
CA GLU A 73 -1.95 0.21 -21.90
C GLU A 73 -2.87 1.02 -20.98
N LEU A 74 -2.83 0.79 -19.66
CA LEU A 74 -3.58 1.57 -18.69
C LEU A 74 -3.14 3.05 -18.73
N GLY A 75 -1.84 3.30 -18.73
CA GLY A 75 -1.30 4.65 -18.83
C GLY A 75 -1.74 5.35 -20.11
N ALA A 76 -1.65 4.68 -21.26
CA ALA A 76 -2.05 5.24 -22.55
C ALA A 76 -3.54 5.63 -22.57
N GLU A 77 -4.42 4.80 -21.99
CA GLU A 77 -5.86 5.08 -21.90
C GLU A 77 -6.17 6.26 -20.97
N LEU A 78 -5.41 6.39 -19.87
CA LEU A 78 -5.56 7.45 -18.86
C LEU A 78 -4.73 8.71 -19.15
N GLY A 79 -4.09 8.79 -20.33
CA GLY A 79 -3.28 9.95 -20.73
C GLY A 79 -1.98 10.14 -19.94
N VAL A 80 -1.43 9.09 -19.33
CA VAL A 80 -0.17 9.13 -18.57
C VAL A 80 0.87 8.16 -19.14
N ALA A 81 2.13 8.55 -19.14
CA ALA A 81 3.21 7.61 -19.45
C ALA A 81 3.43 6.71 -18.24
N ALA A 82 3.06 5.42 -18.30
CA ALA A 82 3.33 4.48 -17.22
C ALA A 82 4.82 4.17 -17.08
N GLY A 83 5.25 3.88 -15.85
CA GLY A 83 6.62 3.52 -15.51
C GLY A 83 7.01 4.05 -14.13
N ARG A 84 7.96 3.37 -13.50
CA ARG A 84 8.36 3.59 -12.10
C ARG A 84 8.83 5.02 -11.79
N PRO A 85 8.86 5.42 -10.51
CA PRO A 85 9.52 6.63 -10.05
C PRO A 85 11.05 6.49 -10.12
N GLU A 86 11.64 6.72 -11.29
CA GLU A 86 13.07 6.51 -11.54
C GLU A 86 13.98 7.27 -10.54
N GLY A 87 14.94 6.54 -9.97
CA GLY A 87 15.93 7.06 -9.03
C GLY A 87 15.39 7.37 -7.62
N ALA A 88 14.14 7.03 -7.33
CA ALA A 88 13.54 7.28 -6.01
C ALA A 88 13.87 6.18 -4.98
N TYR A 89 13.93 4.93 -5.44
CA TYR A 89 14.27 3.74 -4.66
C TYR A 89 14.72 2.59 -5.59
N GLU A 90 15.35 1.55 -5.04
CA GLU A 90 15.83 0.39 -5.81
C GLU A 90 14.78 -0.74 -5.91
N GLY A 91 13.88 -0.84 -4.93
CA GLY A 91 12.84 -1.87 -4.83
C GLY A 91 11.58 -1.61 -5.67
N GLY A 92 10.44 -2.17 -5.25
CA GLY A 92 9.12 -1.96 -5.85
C GLY A 92 8.35 -3.26 -6.11
N SER A 93 7.34 -3.17 -6.99
CA SER A 93 6.45 -4.28 -7.34
C SER A 93 7.13 -5.41 -8.13
N GLY A 94 8.22 -5.06 -8.83
CA GLY A 94 8.86 -5.92 -9.82
C GLY A 94 8.00 -6.20 -11.05
N VAL A 95 6.89 -5.48 -11.24
CA VAL A 95 6.03 -5.56 -12.43
C VAL A 95 6.66 -4.73 -13.55
N GLU A 96 6.75 -5.33 -14.74
CA GLU A 96 7.26 -4.63 -15.93
C GLU A 96 6.16 -3.83 -16.64
N PRO A 97 6.49 -2.74 -17.37
CA PRO A 97 5.49 -1.90 -18.05
C PRO A 97 4.60 -2.63 -19.06
N ASP A 98 5.08 -3.74 -19.63
CA ASP A 98 4.40 -4.56 -20.63
C ASP A 98 3.94 -5.93 -20.07
N GLU A 99 4.03 -6.15 -18.75
CA GLU A 99 3.53 -7.35 -18.07
C GLU A 99 2.00 -7.29 -17.95
N THR A 100 1.32 -8.39 -18.29
CA THR A 100 -0.13 -8.49 -18.15
C THR A 100 -0.51 -8.61 -16.68
N LEU A 101 -1.33 -7.66 -16.21
CA LEU A 101 -1.81 -7.62 -14.83
C LEU A 101 -2.97 -8.60 -14.64
N ALA A 102 -3.01 -9.25 -13.48
CA ALA A 102 -4.06 -10.17 -13.09
C ALA A 102 -4.61 -9.77 -11.73
N VAL A 103 -5.86 -9.30 -11.75
CA VAL A 103 -6.59 -8.89 -10.54
C VAL A 103 -7.83 -9.77 -10.41
N ASP A 104 -7.96 -10.44 -9.26
CA ASP A 104 -9.23 -11.01 -8.81
C ASP A 104 -10.00 -9.94 -8.00
N PRO A 105 -11.27 -9.65 -8.32
CA PRO A 105 -12.05 -8.63 -7.60
C PRO A 105 -12.23 -8.91 -6.10
N GLY A 106 -12.34 -10.18 -5.69
CA GLY A 106 -12.50 -10.56 -4.30
C GLY A 106 -11.21 -10.33 -3.50
N GLN A 107 -10.07 -10.76 -4.04
CA GLN A 107 -8.75 -10.51 -3.44
C GLN A 107 -8.41 -9.01 -3.42
N ALA A 108 -8.79 -8.26 -4.46
CA ALA A 108 -8.64 -6.81 -4.48
C ALA A 108 -9.45 -6.16 -3.35
N GLY A 109 -10.68 -6.61 -3.12
CA GLY A 109 -11.50 -6.16 -1.99
C GLY A 109 -10.77 -6.35 -0.65
N LEU A 110 -10.24 -7.54 -0.39
CA LEU A 110 -9.50 -7.84 0.85
C LEU A 110 -8.28 -6.93 1.04
N ILE A 111 -7.51 -6.69 -0.02
CA ILE A 111 -6.33 -5.81 0.01
C ILE A 111 -6.73 -4.36 0.31
N LEU A 112 -7.76 -3.86 -0.37
CA LEU A 112 -8.20 -2.48 -0.24
C LEU A 112 -8.88 -2.22 1.11
N GLU A 113 -9.60 -3.20 1.65
CA GLU A 113 -10.14 -3.19 3.00
C GLU A 113 -9.03 -3.15 4.06
N ALA A 114 -7.96 -3.93 3.88
CA ALA A 114 -6.81 -3.88 4.78
C ALA A 114 -6.11 -2.51 4.77
N LEU A 115 -5.93 -1.90 3.60
CA LEU A 115 -5.37 -0.55 3.49
C LEU A 115 -6.29 0.50 4.14
N ALA A 116 -7.61 0.38 3.99
CA ALA A 116 -8.57 1.27 4.64
C ALA A 116 -8.54 1.11 6.17
N LEU A 117 -8.51 -0.13 6.66
CA LEU A 117 -8.40 -0.44 8.09
C LEU A 117 -7.11 0.16 8.69
N GLY A 118 -5.99 0.01 7.98
CA GLY A 118 -4.72 0.59 8.36
C GLY A 118 -4.74 2.11 8.39
N HIS A 119 -5.30 2.74 7.36
CA HIS A 119 -5.48 4.19 7.32
C HIS A 119 -6.24 4.69 8.57
N ASP A 120 -7.39 4.08 8.87
CA ASP A 120 -8.24 4.52 9.98
C ASP A 120 -7.57 4.29 11.34
N ALA A 121 -6.86 3.17 11.50
CA ALA A 121 -6.07 2.89 12.69
C ALA A 121 -4.95 3.91 12.92
N LEU A 122 -4.25 4.30 11.85
CA LEU A 122 -3.16 5.28 11.93
C LEU A 122 -3.69 6.68 12.29
N VAL A 123 -4.84 7.09 11.72
CA VAL A 123 -5.52 8.33 12.09
C VAL A 123 -5.93 8.31 13.56
N ALA A 124 -6.48 7.19 14.05
CA ALA A 124 -6.88 7.04 15.45
C ALA A 124 -5.67 7.05 16.41
N PHE A 125 -4.56 6.41 16.02
CA PHE A 125 -3.34 6.29 16.81
C PHE A 125 -2.56 7.61 16.92
N ALA A 126 -2.48 8.38 15.83
CA ALA A 126 -1.67 9.58 15.75
C ALA A 126 -2.32 10.65 14.86
N ALA A 127 -3.37 11.29 15.36
CA ALA A 127 -4.16 12.30 14.62
C ALA A 127 -3.38 13.52 14.09
N GLY A 128 -2.14 13.75 14.57
CA GLY A 128 -1.26 14.80 14.07
C GLY A 128 -0.45 14.39 12.82
N GLU A 129 -0.41 13.10 12.51
CA GLU A 129 0.29 12.55 11.35
C GLU A 129 -0.68 12.27 10.20
N SER A 130 -0.18 12.32 8.97
CA SER A 130 -0.96 11.99 7.77
C SER A 130 -0.50 10.65 7.20
N PRO A 131 -1.35 9.60 7.22
CA PRO A 131 -1.04 8.32 6.58
C PRO A 131 -0.70 8.48 5.10
N VAL A 132 0.28 7.70 4.65
CA VAL A 132 0.72 7.65 3.26
C VAL A 132 0.71 6.21 2.80
N LEU A 133 0.14 5.97 1.63
CA LEU A 133 0.39 4.71 0.91
C LEU A 133 1.72 4.86 0.18
N TRP A 134 2.73 4.08 0.57
CA TRP A 134 4.05 4.12 -0.04
C TRP A 134 4.10 3.18 -1.25
N PRO A 135 4.39 3.67 -2.47
CA PRO A 135 4.40 2.84 -3.66
C PRO A 135 5.56 1.83 -3.69
N GLU A 136 6.62 2.04 -2.91
CA GLU A 136 7.76 1.13 -2.83
C GLU A 136 7.38 -0.19 -2.16
N HIS A 137 6.71 -0.12 -1.00
CA HIS A 137 6.34 -1.27 -0.18
C HIS A 137 4.87 -1.66 -0.29
N PHE A 138 4.05 -0.80 -0.90
CA PHE A 138 2.60 -0.96 -1.05
C PHE A 138 1.86 -1.11 0.29
N ASP A 139 2.31 -0.38 1.29
CA ASP A 139 1.74 -0.33 2.63
C ASP A 139 1.25 1.09 2.98
N VAL A 140 0.25 1.18 3.86
CA VAL A 140 -0.17 2.45 4.43
C VAL A 140 0.55 2.65 5.76
N ALA A 141 1.25 3.77 5.90
CA ALA A 141 2.10 3.99 7.06
C ALA A 141 2.22 5.46 7.48
N ILE A 142 2.64 5.66 8.72
CA ILE A 142 3.15 6.93 9.27
C ILE A 142 4.52 6.71 9.90
N ARG A 143 5.25 7.80 10.08
CA ARG A 143 6.46 7.88 10.90
C ARG A 143 6.15 8.73 12.13
N VAL A 144 6.39 8.20 13.32
CA VAL A 144 6.37 8.99 14.57
C VAL A 144 7.74 8.86 15.22
N HIS A 145 8.46 9.98 15.32
CA HIS A 145 9.88 10.00 15.68
C HIS A 145 10.71 9.06 14.78
N GLU A 146 11.48 8.14 15.36
CA GLU A 146 12.32 7.17 14.63
C GLU A 146 11.61 5.83 14.37
N MET A 147 10.28 5.76 14.58
CA MET A 147 9.49 4.53 14.46
C MET A 147 8.51 4.63 13.29
N ASN A 148 8.32 3.52 12.58
CA ASN A 148 7.32 3.38 11.53
C ASN A 148 6.15 2.56 12.04
N PHE A 149 4.93 2.97 11.71
CA PHE A 149 3.70 2.23 12.02
C PHE A 149 2.92 2.09 10.74
N GLY A 150 2.43 0.90 10.44
CA GLY A 150 1.72 0.69 9.20
C GLY A 150 0.98 -0.63 9.10
N VAL A 151 0.25 -0.76 8.00
CA VAL A 151 -0.43 -1.98 7.58
C VAL A 151 -0.01 -2.31 6.17
N SER A 152 0.49 -3.54 6.01
CA SER A 152 0.85 -4.14 4.72
C SER A 152 -0.27 -5.07 4.25
N PRO A 153 -0.61 -5.10 2.95
CA PRO A 153 -1.45 -6.13 2.34
C PRO A 153 -0.83 -7.55 2.33
N GLY A 154 0.34 -7.72 2.94
CA GLY A 154 1.14 -8.93 2.95
C GLY A 154 2.32 -8.84 1.99
N ASP A 155 3.34 -9.66 2.21
CA ASP A 155 4.56 -9.72 1.42
C ASP A 155 5.29 -11.06 1.67
N GLY A 156 6.60 -11.12 1.43
CA GLY A 156 7.41 -12.32 1.67
C GLY A 156 7.69 -12.63 3.15
N PHE A 157 7.38 -11.71 4.08
CA PHE A 157 7.50 -11.93 5.51
C PHE A 157 6.22 -12.56 6.09
N ILE A 158 5.07 -11.94 5.84
CA ILE A 158 3.74 -12.50 6.15
C ILE A 158 2.87 -12.38 4.90
N GLU A 159 2.40 -13.51 4.38
CA GLU A 159 1.68 -13.55 3.09
C GLU A 159 0.32 -12.87 3.12
N GLU A 160 -0.34 -12.81 4.29
CA GLU A 160 -1.64 -12.19 4.50
C GLU A 160 -1.51 -10.75 5.04
N PRO A 161 -2.56 -9.91 5.00
CA PRO A 161 -2.49 -8.57 5.55
C PRO A 161 -2.10 -8.54 7.03
N TYR A 162 -1.21 -7.63 7.41
CA TYR A 162 -0.68 -7.52 8.76
C TYR A 162 -0.36 -6.07 9.14
N ALA A 163 -0.47 -5.78 10.44
CA ALA A 163 0.00 -4.52 11.03
C ALA A 163 1.44 -4.68 11.52
N TYR A 164 2.23 -3.60 11.47
CA TYR A 164 3.60 -3.63 11.94
C TYR A 164 4.01 -2.37 12.74
N VAL A 165 5.01 -2.55 13.60
CA VAL A 165 5.77 -1.50 14.26
C VAL A 165 7.23 -1.69 13.89
N GLY A 166 7.78 -0.75 13.12
CA GLY A 166 9.15 -0.76 12.63
C GLY A 166 10.07 0.09 13.51
N VAL A 167 11.15 -0.50 14.00
CA VAL A 167 12.19 0.18 14.80
C VAL A 167 13.59 -0.19 14.28
N ALA A 168 14.56 0.71 14.40
CA ALA A 168 15.90 0.49 13.87
C ALA A 168 16.68 -0.65 14.56
N SER A 169 16.38 -0.90 15.84
CA SER A 169 17.01 -1.95 16.63
C SER A 169 15.98 -2.56 17.58
N PRO A 170 15.26 -3.63 17.15
CA PRO A 170 14.23 -4.25 17.96
C PRO A 170 14.79 -4.75 19.30
N PRO A 171 14.18 -4.39 20.45
CA PRO A 171 14.54 -4.98 21.73
C PRO A 171 14.32 -6.50 21.76
N ALA A 172 14.93 -7.18 22.73
CA ALA A 172 14.62 -8.59 22.96
C ALA A 172 13.20 -8.77 23.54
N GLY A 173 12.50 -9.82 23.13
CA GLY A 173 11.21 -10.20 23.69
C GLY A 173 10.27 -10.79 22.66
N GLU A 174 9.21 -11.46 23.11
CA GLU A 174 8.24 -12.14 22.24
C GLU A 174 7.48 -11.17 21.32
N PHE A 175 7.27 -9.93 21.77
CA PHE A 175 6.61 -8.90 20.97
C PHE A 175 7.43 -8.49 19.74
N TRP A 176 8.74 -8.40 19.87
CA TRP A 176 9.67 -8.01 18.80
C TRP A 176 10.00 -9.22 17.92
N ASN A 177 8.98 -9.70 17.21
CA ASN A 177 8.96 -10.97 16.49
C ASN A 177 9.49 -10.89 15.05
N ALA A 178 9.93 -9.71 14.58
CA ALA A 178 10.40 -9.47 13.23
C ALA A 178 11.77 -8.78 13.23
N PRO A 179 12.61 -8.99 12.20
CA PRO A 179 13.92 -8.34 12.11
C PRO A 179 13.82 -6.81 12.03
N PHE A 180 12.69 -6.29 11.55
CA PHE A 180 12.38 -4.87 11.49
C PHE A 180 11.61 -4.33 12.71
N GLY A 181 11.17 -5.20 13.64
CA GLY A 181 10.36 -4.80 14.80
C GLY A 181 9.32 -5.84 15.18
N ALA A 182 8.05 -5.45 15.14
CA ALA A 182 6.93 -6.31 15.50
C ALA A 182 5.90 -6.35 14.36
N ALA A 183 5.26 -7.49 14.16
CA ALA A 183 4.18 -7.67 13.18
C ALA A 183 3.09 -8.61 13.71
N VAL A 184 1.84 -8.29 13.40
CA VAL A 184 0.66 -9.10 13.79
C VAL A 184 -0.31 -9.18 12.60
N PRO A 185 -0.73 -10.38 12.17
CA PRO A 185 -1.76 -10.55 11.14
C PRO A 185 -3.05 -9.80 11.48
N LEU A 186 -3.70 -9.18 10.50
CA LEU A 186 -4.95 -8.45 10.74
C LEU A 186 -6.10 -9.36 11.18
N ARG A 187 -6.05 -10.66 10.87
CA ARG A 187 -7.04 -11.63 11.40
C ARG A 187 -7.05 -11.70 12.94
N ASP A 188 -5.96 -11.30 13.58
CA ASP A 188 -5.82 -11.27 15.04
C ASP A 188 -6.13 -9.86 15.62
N LEU A 189 -6.42 -8.89 14.74
CA LEU A 189 -6.74 -7.49 15.06
C LEU A 189 -8.10 -7.13 14.43
N PRO A 190 -9.23 -7.35 15.14
CA PRO A 190 -10.56 -7.36 14.53
C PRO A 190 -11.06 -6.02 14.00
N ASP A 191 -10.47 -4.89 14.41
CA ASP A 191 -10.88 -3.54 14.02
C ASP A 191 -9.75 -2.51 14.14
N ALA A 192 -10.03 -1.27 13.71
CA ALA A 192 -9.05 -0.18 13.69
C ALA A 192 -8.55 0.19 15.10
N LEU A 193 -9.38 -0.01 16.14
CA LEU A 193 -8.98 0.27 17.52
C LEU A 193 -8.00 -0.81 18.03
N ALA A 194 -8.20 -2.07 17.66
CA ALA A 194 -7.27 -3.14 17.96
C ALA A 194 -5.90 -2.90 17.29
N VAL A 195 -5.90 -2.49 16.02
CA VAL A 195 -4.67 -2.11 15.29
C VAL A 195 -3.98 -0.90 15.94
N ALA A 196 -4.73 0.14 16.31
CA ALA A 196 -4.18 1.30 17.02
C ALA A 196 -3.66 0.93 18.43
N GLY A 197 -4.28 -0.04 19.09
CA GLY A 197 -3.82 -0.62 20.36
C GLY A 197 -2.47 -1.30 20.21
N PHE A 198 -2.30 -2.11 19.17
CA PHE A 198 -1.00 -2.73 18.83
C PHE A 198 0.08 -1.68 18.56
N PHE A 199 -0.23 -0.60 17.83
CA PHE A 199 0.71 0.51 17.62
C PHE A 199 1.09 1.22 18.92
N THR A 200 0.12 1.42 19.82
CA THR A 200 0.35 2.02 21.14
C THR A 200 1.29 1.15 21.99
N GLU A 201 1.03 -0.15 22.04
CA GLU A 201 1.87 -1.12 22.74
C GLU A 201 3.30 -1.12 22.19
N GLY A 202 3.47 -1.12 20.87
CA GLY A 202 4.80 -1.07 20.25
C GLY A 202 5.56 0.21 20.56
N ARG A 203 4.88 1.36 20.56
CA ARG A 203 5.48 2.65 20.96
C ARG A 203 5.93 2.63 22.42
N GLU A 204 5.12 2.07 23.32
CA GLU A 204 5.45 1.98 24.76
C GLU A 204 6.61 1.03 25.03
N ARG A 205 6.68 -0.11 24.33
CA ARG A 205 7.72 -1.12 24.53
C ARG A 205 9.08 -0.75 23.91
N ALA A 206 9.10 0.20 22.99
CA ALA A 206 10.32 0.69 22.37
C ALA A 206 11.02 1.79 23.20
N GLY A 207 10.34 2.30 24.24
CA GLY A 207 10.84 3.32 25.18
C GLY A 207 11.47 2.73 26.43
#